data_AF-A0A7M3MWS7-F1
#
_entry.id   AF-A0A7M3MWS7-F1
#
_cell.length_a   1.000
_cell.length_b   1.000
_cell.length_c   1.000
_cell.angle_alpha   90.00
_cell.angle_beta   90.00
_cell.angle_gamma   90.00
#
_symmetry.space_group_name_H-M   'P 1'
#
loop_
_entity.id
_entity.type
_entity.pdbx_description
1 polymer ?
#
loop_
_entity_poly.entity_id
_entity_poly.type
_entity_poly.pdbx_seq_one_letter_code
_entity_poly.pdbx_strand_id
1 'polypeptide(L)'
;MKYTKYILLVVIFLAIAVVEMTAQCPMCRMTVESNYAGGGSAGLGLNRGILYLLAAPYLVVGTLGFFYWKHKRDERIKEELA
;
A
#
# COMPACT_ATOMS: atom_id res chain seq x y z
N MET A 1 -25.28 14.97 8.10
CA MET A 1 -25.28 15.49 6.72
C MET A 1 -24.32 16.65 6.44
N LYS A 2 -23.78 17.39 7.44
CA LYS A 2 -22.80 18.48 7.18
C LYS A 2 -21.49 17.99 6.54
N TYR A 3 -21.01 16.81 6.93
CA TYR A 3 -19.74 16.26 6.43
C TYR A 3 -19.86 15.45 5.13
N THR A 4 -21.08 15.11 4.70
CA THR A 4 -21.32 14.26 3.53
C THR A 4 -20.73 14.88 2.26
N LYS A 5 -20.80 16.21 2.11
CA LYS A 5 -20.19 16.93 0.97
C LYS A 5 -18.66 16.85 0.99
N TYR A 6 -18.04 16.95 2.17
CA TYR A 6 -16.59 16.85 2.33
C TYR A 6 -16.09 15.42 2.10
N ILE A 7 -16.82 14.42 2.60
CA ILE A 7 -16.54 13.00 2.35
C ILE A 7 -16.60 12.72 0.84
N LEU A 8 -17.64 13.21 0.16
CA LEU A 8 -17.79 13.03 -1.29
C LEU A 8 -16.65 13.71 -2.07
N LEU A 9 -16.22 14.91 -1.64
CA LEU A 9 -15.09 15.64 -2.22
C LEU A 9 -13.77 14.87 -2.08
N VAL A 10 -13.51 14.29 -0.90
CA VAL A 10 -12.32 13.48 -0.64
C VAL A 10 -12.33 12.21 -1.49
N VAL A 11 -13.48 11.54 -1.62
CA VAL A 11 -13.62 10.34 -2.45
C VAL A 11 -13.36 10.65 -3.92
N ILE A 12 -13.90 11.76 -4.44
CA ILE A 12 -13.67 12.21 -5.83
C ILE A 12 -12.19 12.57 -6.04
N PHE A 13 -11.59 13.30 -5.11
CA PHE A 13 -10.16 13.66 -5.17
C PHE A 13 -9.27 12.40 -5.21
N LEU A 14 -9.54 11.43 -4.35
CA LEU A 14 -8.81 10.17 -4.32
C LEU A 14 -8.99 9.36 -5.61
N ALA A 15 -10.19 9.36 -6.20
CA ALA A 15 -10.45 8.68 -7.47
C ALA A 15 -9.67 9.29 -8.65
N ILE A 16 -9.49 10.62 -8.67
CA ILE A 16 -8.69 11.32 -9.69
C ILE A 16 -7.19 11.12 -9.45
N ALA A 17 -6.76 11.00 -8.19
CA ALA A 17 -5.36 10.77 -7.84
C ALA A 17 -4.83 9.36 -8.22
N VAL A 18 -5.70 8.44 -8.65
CA VAL A 18 -5.29 7.09 -9.13
C VAL A 18 -4.90 7.07 -10.61
N VAL A 19 -4.96 8.20 -11.32
CA VAL A 19 -4.61 8.25 -12.75
C VAL A 19 -3.10 8.08 -12.91
N GLU A 20 -2.74 6.92 -13.47
CA GLU A 20 -1.40 6.51 -13.90
C GLU A 20 -0.26 6.85 -12.92
N MET A 21 -0.03 5.96 -11.96
CA MET A 21 1.24 5.89 -11.23
C MET A 21 2.38 5.46 -12.18
N THR A 22 2.74 6.34 -13.11
CA THR A 22 4.06 6.30 -13.73
C THR A 22 5.09 6.54 -12.62
N ALA A 23 6.13 5.71 -12.55
CA ALA A 23 6.98 5.51 -11.38
C ALA A 23 7.23 6.79 -10.54
N GLN A 24 6.92 6.72 -9.24
CA GLN A 24 7.02 7.86 -8.29
C GLN A 24 8.46 8.34 -8.01
N CYS A 25 9.47 7.73 -8.64
CA CYS A 25 10.85 8.16 -8.53
C CYS A 25 11.45 8.36 -9.93
N PRO A 26 11.58 9.62 -10.42
CA PRO A 26 12.13 9.90 -11.74
C PRO A 26 13.58 9.43 -11.87
N MET A 27 14.33 9.38 -10.76
CA MET A 27 15.70 8.85 -10.72
C MET A 27 15.74 7.36 -11.07
N CYS A 28 14.91 6.55 -10.41
CA CYS A 28 14.84 5.10 -10.64
C CYS A 28 14.42 4.79 -12.08
N ARG A 29 13.47 5.54 -12.63
CA ARG A 29 13.02 5.38 -14.02
C ARG A 29 14.11 5.72 -15.03
N MET A 30 14.81 6.84 -14.88
CA MET A 30 15.90 7.24 -15.79
C MET A 30 17.03 6.21 -15.83
N THR A 31 17.39 5.62 -14.69
CA THR A 31 18.41 4.56 -14.65
C THR A 31 17.98 3.32 -15.44
N VAL A 32 16.71 2.92 -15.34
CA VAL A 32 16.16 1.77 -16.08
C VAL A 32 16.05 2.08 -17.57
N GLU A 33 15.52 3.24 -17.95
CA GLU A 33 15.40 3.66 -19.35
C GLU A 33 16.78 3.76 -20.02
N SER A 34 17.79 4.27 -19.31
CA SER A 34 19.17 4.34 -19.81
C SER A 34 19.81 2.95 -19.96
N ASN A 35 19.52 2.03 -19.05
CA ASN A 35 19.99 0.64 -19.16
C ASN A 35 19.35 -0.07 -20.35
N TYR A 36 18.05 0.14 -20.56
CA TYR A 36 17.31 -0.45 -21.68
C TYR A 36 17.74 0.11 -23.03
N ALA A 37 17.97 1.43 -23.11
CA ALA A 37 18.51 2.08 -24.31
C ALA A 37 19.91 1.56 -24.70
N GLY A 38 20.70 1.11 -23.72
CA GLY A 38 21.99 0.44 -23.94
C GLY A 38 21.89 -1.06 -24.24
N GLY A 39 20.69 -1.62 -24.42
CA GLY A 39 20.47 -3.05 -24.67
C GLY A 39 20.48 -3.93 -23.41
N GLY A 40 20.52 -3.32 -22.22
CA GLY A 40 20.47 -4.02 -20.94
C GLY A 40 19.05 -4.33 -20.48
N SER A 41 18.91 -5.30 -19.58
CA SER A 41 17.62 -5.74 -19.02
C SER A 41 17.44 -5.36 -17.54
N ALA A 42 18.35 -4.57 -16.98
CA ALA A 42 18.31 -4.18 -15.58
C ALA A 42 17.17 -3.19 -15.34
N GLY A 43 16.40 -3.42 -14.27
CA GLY A 43 15.22 -2.62 -13.95
C GLY A 43 13.89 -3.14 -14.49
N LEU A 44 13.90 -4.25 -15.24
CA LEU A 44 12.68 -5.00 -15.53
C LEU A 44 11.99 -5.39 -14.21
N GLY A 45 10.73 -4.97 -14.06
CA GLY A 45 9.94 -5.27 -12.86
C GLY A 45 10.18 -4.35 -11.66
N LEU A 46 10.91 -3.23 -11.80
CA LEU A 46 11.19 -2.30 -10.70
C LEU A 46 9.91 -1.79 -10.00
N ASN A 47 8.85 -1.48 -10.76
CA ASN A 47 7.56 -1.08 -10.20
C ASN A 47 6.93 -2.18 -9.33
N ARG A 48 7.09 -3.45 -9.71
CA ARG A 48 6.62 -4.58 -8.89
C ARG A 48 7.42 -4.67 -7.58
N GLY A 49 8.73 -4.42 -7.64
CA GLY A 49 9.58 -4.35 -6.46
C GLY A 49 9.17 -3.24 -5.49
N ILE A 50 8.90 -2.03 -5.98
CA ILE A 50 8.42 -0.89 -5.16
C ILE A 50 7.08 -1.24 -4.50
N LEU A 51 6.13 -1.78 -5.25
CA LEU A 51 4.83 -2.19 -4.69
C LEU A 51 4.98 -3.29 -3.64
N TYR A 52 5.89 -4.25 -3.85
CA TYR A 52 6.16 -5.31 -2.88
C TYR A 52 6.74 -4.74 -1.57
N LEU A 53 7.75 -3.87 -1.67
CA LEU A 53 8.37 -3.22 -0.52
C LEU A 53 7.39 -2.30 0.23
N LEU A 54 6.50 -1.62 -0.49
CA LEU A 54 5.46 -0.78 0.12
C LEU A 54 4.40 -1.64 0.81
N ALA A 55 3.95 -2.74 0.20
CA ALA A 55 2.92 -3.61 0.78
C ALA A 55 3.40 -4.39 2.01
N ALA A 56 4.67 -4.83 2.01
CA ALA A 56 5.25 -5.66 3.07
C ALA A 56 5.01 -5.14 4.51
N PRO A 57 5.35 -3.89 4.87
CA PRO A 57 5.15 -3.41 6.24
C PRO A 57 3.67 -3.37 6.65
N TYR A 58 2.76 -3.01 5.75
CA TYR A 58 1.33 -2.98 6.06
C TYR A 58 0.76 -4.39 6.27
N LEU A 59 1.20 -5.36 5.47
CA LEU A 59 0.80 -6.76 5.65
C LEU A 59 1.31 -7.29 6.99
N VAL A 60 2.58 -7.07 7.33
CA VAL A 60 3.16 -7.51 8.61
C VAL A 60 2.40 -6.90 9.79
N VAL A 61 2.23 -5.58 9.81
CA VAL A 61 1.53 -4.89 10.91
C VAL A 61 0.06 -5.29 10.98
N GLY A 62 -0.62 -5.40 9.84
CA GLY A 62 -2.01 -5.81 9.77
C GLY A 62 -2.23 -7.23 10.27
N THR A 63 -1.38 -8.17 9.87
CA THR A 63 -1.46 -9.57 10.33
C THR A 63 -1.19 -9.69 11.83
N LEU A 64 -0.13 -9.04 12.33
CA LEU A 64 0.18 -9.06 13.78
C LEU A 64 -0.94 -8.41 14.60
N GLY A 65 -1.45 -7.25 14.15
CA GLY A 65 -2.56 -6.56 14.79
C GLY A 65 -3.85 -7.39 14.82
N PHE A 66 -4.16 -8.09 13.72
CA PHE A 66 -5.32 -9.00 13.65
C PHE A 66 -5.21 -10.16 14.65
N PHE A 67 -4.05 -10.82 14.71
CA PHE A 67 -3.84 -11.92 15.66
C PHE A 67 -3.86 -11.45 17.11
N TYR A 68 -3.25 -10.31 17.42
CA TYR A 68 -3.30 -9.71 18.75
C TYR A 68 -4.74 -9.39 19.19
N TRP A 69 -5.51 -8.74 18.32
CA TRP A 69 -6.91 -8.40 18.60
C TRP A 69 -7.77 -9.65 18.80
N LYS A 70 -7.61 -10.66 17.94
CA LYS A 70 -8.32 -11.94 18.05
C LYS A 70 -7.99 -12.61 19.38
N HIS A 71 -6.72 -12.70 19.75
CA HIS A 71 -6.29 -13.33 20.99
C HIS A 71 -6.88 -12.60 22.21
N LYS A 72 -6.78 -11.27 22.27
CA LYS A 72 -7.36 -10.47 23.36
C LYS A 72 -8.87 -10.58 23.46
N ARG A 73 -9.57 -10.69 22.32
CA ARG A 73 -11.02 -10.90 22.30
C ARG A 73 -11.39 -12.26 22.86
N ASP A 74 -10.67 -13.31 22.46
CA ASP A 74 -10.92 -14.67 22.93
C ASP A 74 -10.61 -14.81 24.44
N GLU A 75 -9.59 -14.10 24.96
CA GLU A 75 -9.33 -13.99 26.41
C GLU A 75 -10.49 -13.34 27.17
N ARG A 76 -10.99 -12.18 26.71
CA ARG A 76 -12.12 -11.50 27.37
C ARG A 76 -13.39 -12.35 27.40
N ILE A 77 -13.69 -13.05 26.31
CA ILE A 77 -14.86 -13.96 26.26
C ILE A 77 -14.70 -15.10 27.27
N LYS A 78 -13.49 -15.63 27.45
CA LYS A 78 -13.23 -16.68 28.46
C LYS A 78 -13.38 -16.15 29.89
N GLU A 79 -12.96 -14.92 30.16
CA GLU A 79 -13.10 -14.26 31.45
C GLU A 79 -14.58 -13.96 31.79
N GLU A 80 -15.38 -13.56 30.80
CA GLU A 80 -16.84 -13.35 30.97
C GLU A 80 -17.63 -14.67 31.17
N LEU A 81 -17.08 -15.80 30.75
CA LEU A 81 -17.69 -17.13 30.87
C LEU A 81 -17.24 -17.91 32.13
N ALA A 82 -16.24 -17.41 32.86
CA ALA A 82 -15.69 -18.02 34.07
C ALA A 82 -16.30 -17.41 35.34
#